data_AF-C4JFT9-F1
#
_entry.id   AF-C4JFT9-F1
#
_cell.length_a   1.000
_cell.length_b   1.000
_cell.length_c   1.000
_cell.angle_alpha   90.00
_cell.angle_beta   90.00
_cell.angle_gamma   90.00
#
_symmetry.space_group_name_H-M   'P 1'
#
loop_
_entity.id
_entity.type
_entity.pdbx_description
1 polymer ?
#
loop_
_entity_poly.entity_id
_entity_poly.type
_entity_poly.pdbx_seq_one_letter_code
_entity_poly.pdbx_strand_id
1 'polypeptide(L)'
;MPGDVDEHLEDIQPNFYRAPEVILEIPWSYSVDIWNAGCVAWDMFEGEFLFTGHDPELQTYRSRAHLAEMIGLLGSPPPNLLAQGRLASKFFSEEGEFRAGIPLQDPVPLEERETTLKEQQEDREKFLCLMRKMVQWEPGKRSSAKELVQDEWIRAHS
;
A
#
# COMPACT_ATOMS: atom_id res chain seq x y z
N MET A 1 22.15 -16.41 -1.78
CA MET A 1 21.39 -17.57 -2.26
C MET A 1 20.28 -17.02 -3.15
N PRO A 2 20.19 -17.39 -4.42
CA PRO A 2 19.00 -17.05 -5.22
C PRO A 2 17.88 -17.95 -4.68
N GLY A 3 16.98 -17.37 -3.88
CA GLY A 3 15.81 -18.06 -3.37
C GLY A 3 14.81 -18.23 -4.50
N ASP A 4 14.22 -19.42 -4.57
CA ASP A 4 13.16 -19.79 -5.50
C ASP A 4 12.09 -18.70 -5.58
N VAL A 5 11.91 -18.14 -6.79
CA VAL A 5 10.78 -17.25 -7.08
C VAL A 5 9.60 -18.16 -7.38
N ASP A 6 9.01 -18.73 -6.33
CA ASP A 6 7.75 -19.44 -6.47
C ASP A 6 6.68 -18.39 -6.81
N GLU A 7 6.12 -18.48 -8.02
CA GLU A 7 5.12 -17.52 -8.49
C GLU A 7 3.79 -17.79 -7.78
N HIS A 8 3.43 -16.90 -6.86
CA HIS A 8 2.18 -17.01 -6.12
C HIS A 8 1.13 -16.03 -6.66
N LEU A 9 -0.12 -16.51 -6.79
CA LEU A 9 -1.28 -15.73 -7.27
C LEU A 9 -2.51 -15.88 -6.36
N GLU A 10 -2.37 -16.59 -5.24
CA GLU A 10 -3.47 -16.86 -4.32
C GLU A 10 -3.85 -15.62 -3.49
N ASP A 11 -5.12 -15.52 -3.11
CA ASP A 11 -5.61 -14.47 -2.20
C ASP A 11 -5.34 -14.89 -0.74
N ILE A 12 -4.23 -14.39 -0.20
CA ILE A 12 -3.74 -14.77 1.14
C ILE A 12 -3.92 -13.68 2.20
N GLN A 13 -4.33 -12.47 1.81
CA GLN A 13 -4.34 -11.29 2.69
C GLN A 13 -5.76 -10.90 3.11
N PRO A 14 -5.96 -10.48 4.39
CA PRO A 14 -7.21 -9.85 4.79
C PRO A 14 -7.49 -8.59 3.98
N ASN A 15 -8.77 -8.29 3.76
CA ASN A 15 -9.24 -7.22 2.88
C ASN A 15 -8.52 -5.88 3.04
N PHE A 16 -8.36 -5.37 4.27
CA PHE A 16 -7.78 -4.04 4.56
C PHE A 16 -6.25 -3.99 4.42
N TYR A 17 -5.60 -5.15 4.45
CA TYR A 17 -4.15 -5.27 4.35
C TYR A 17 -3.69 -5.66 2.94
N ARG A 18 -4.62 -5.92 2.02
CA ARG A 18 -4.29 -6.45 0.70
C ARG A 18 -3.40 -5.50 -0.11
N ALA A 19 -2.25 -6.00 -0.55
CA ALA A 19 -1.27 -5.28 -1.36
C ALA A 19 -1.76 -5.10 -2.81
N PRO A 20 -1.26 -4.08 -3.55
CA PRO A 20 -1.71 -3.80 -4.91
C PRO A 20 -1.46 -4.96 -5.87
N GLU A 21 -0.34 -5.69 -5.74
CA GLU A 21 -0.04 -6.86 -6.57
C GLU A 21 -1.05 -8.00 -6.37
N VAL A 22 -1.57 -8.18 -5.15
CA VAL A 22 -2.59 -9.20 -4.87
C VAL A 22 -3.94 -8.78 -5.45
N ILE A 23 -4.31 -7.49 -5.36
CA ILE A 23 -5.55 -6.98 -5.98
C ILE A 23 -5.52 -7.10 -7.51
N LEU A 24 -4.36 -6.85 -8.11
CA LEU A 24 -4.17 -6.81 -9.56
C LEU A 24 -3.81 -8.17 -10.18
N GLU A 25 -3.71 -9.23 -9.35
CA GLU A 25 -3.24 -10.56 -9.75
C GLU A 25 -1.88 -10.52 -10.48
N ILE A 26 -0.95 -9.74 -9.91
CA ILE A 26 0.47 -9.74 -10.28
C ILE A 26 1.16 -10.81 -9.41
N PRO A 27 2.09 -11.61 -9.96
CA PRO A 27 2.88 -12.54 -9.16
C PRO A 27 3.52 -11.84 -7.96
N TRP A 28 3.30 -12.38 -6.77
CA TRP A 28 3.75 -11.77 -5.53
C TRP A 28 4.84 -12.60 -4.84
N SER A 29 5.58 -11.95 -3.94
CA SER A 29 6.62 -12.57 -3.11
C SER A 29 6.53 -12.03 -1.67
N TYR A 30 7.55 -12.23 -0.84
CA TYR A 30 7.62 -11.73 0.55
C TYR A 30 7.39 -10.22 0.70
N SER A 31 7.50 -9.43 -0.37
CA SER A 31 7.22 -7.98 -0.37
C SER A 31 5.79 -7.63 0.04
N VAL A 32 4.84 -8.56 -0.05
CA VAL A 32 3.46 -8.39 0.43
C VAL A 32 3.39 -8.29 1.95
N ASP A 33 4.28 -8.99 2.66
CA ASP A 33 4.37 -8.94 4.12
C ASP A 33 4.92 -7.58 4.58
N ILE A 34 5.81 -6.98 3.80
CA ILE A 34 6.31 -5.62 4.05
C ILE A 34 5.19 -4.59 3.92
N TRP A 35 4.33 -4.74 2.91
CA TRP A 35 3.14 -3.91 2.78
C TRP A 35 2.20 -4.09 4.00
N ASN A 36 1.96 -5.34 4.41
CA ASN A 36 1.15 -5.63 5.60
C ASN A 36 1.73 -5.01 6.87
N ALA A 37 3.05 -5.13 7.07
CA ALA A 37 3.74 -4.52 8.19
C ALA A 37 3.57 -3.00 8.19
N GLY A 38 3.63 -2.36 7.02
CA GLY A 38 3.37 -0.92 6.90
C GLY A 38 1.94 -0.54 7.28
N CYS A 39 0.94 -1.26 6.77
CA CYS A 39 -0.45 -1.01 7.16
C CYS A 39 -0.67 -1.23 8.67
N VAL A 40 -0.16 -2.32 9.25
CA VAL A 40 -0.29 -2.57 10.70
C VAL A 40 0.42 -1.51 11.53
N ALA A 41 1.62 -1.08 11.12
CA ALA A 41 2.33 0.00 11.79
C ALA A 41 1.49 1.29 11.78
N TRP A 42 0.89 1.64 10.65
CA TRP A 42 -0.02 2.78 10.57
C TRP A 42 -1.20 2.64 11.53
N ASP A 43 -1.93 1.52 11.49
CA ASP A 43 -3.10 1.28 12.33
C ASP A 43 -2.77 1.38 13.83
N MET A 44 -1.58 0.90 14.23
CA MET A 44 -1.14 0.95 15.62
C MET A 44 -0.84 2.37 16.10
N PHE A 45 -0.29 3.22 15.22
CA PHE A 45 0.08 4.59 15.58
C PHE A 45 -1.09 5.55 15.47
N GLU A 46 -1.86 5.51 14.37
CA GLU A 46 -2.98 6.43 14.15
C GLU A 46 -4.31 5.95 14.73
N GLY A 47 -4.44 4.66 15.04
CA GLY A 47 -5.68 4.07 15.54
C GLY A 47 -6.77 3.89 14.47
N GLU A 48 -6.46 4.15 13.20
CA GLU A 48 -7.35 4.00 12.05
C GLU A 48 -6.67 3.25 10.90
N PHE A 49 -7.46 2.55 10.09
CA PHE A 49 -6.94 1.79 8.95
C PHE A 49 -6.35 2.70 7.88
N LEU A 50 -5.16 2.35 7.38
CA LEU A 50 -4.56 3.08 6.24
C LEU A 50 -5.43 3.00 4.97
N PHE A 51 -6.04 1.83 4.75
CA PHE A 51 -6.99 1.57 3.67
C PHE A 51 -8.20 0.79 4.21
N THR A 52 -9.40 1.28 3.91
CA THR A 52 -10.65 0.63 4.29
C THR A 52 -11.24 -0.18 3.14
N GLY A 53 -10.94 0.22 1.89
CA GLY A 53 -11.58 -0.32 0.69
C GLY A 53 -13.11 -0.25 0.74
N HIS A 54 -13.68 0.67 1.52
CA HIS A 54 -15.11 0.80 1.70
C HIS A 54 -15.75 1.42 0.46
N ASP A 55 -16.57 0.63 -0.21
CA ASP A 55 -17.28 1.05 -1.39
C ASP A 55 -18.47 1.95 -1.03
N PRO A 56 -18.50 3.23 -1.44
CA PRO A 56 -19.56 4.15 -1.04
C PRO A 56 -20.92 3.80 -1.66
N GLU A 57 -20.96 3.07 -2.78
CA GLU A 57 -22.22 2.68 -3.42
C GLU A 57 -22.75 1.37 -2.85
N LEU A 58 -21.85 0.40 -2.62
CA LEU A 58 -22.21 -0.95 -2.17
C LEU A 58 -22.14 -1.14 -0.65
N GLN A 59 -21.62 -0.16 0.10
CA GLN A 59 -21.49 -0.17 1.56
C GLN A 59 -20.77 -1.42 2.08
N THR A 60 -19.75 -1.87 1.35
CA THR A 60 -18.99 -3.09 1.64
C THR A 60 -17.60 -2.99 1.03
N TYR A 61 -16.68 -3.87 1.45
CA TYR A 61 -15.35 -3.88 0.87
C TYR A 61 -15.37 -4.23 -0.62
N ARG A 62 -14.67 -3.44 -1.44
CA ARG A 62 -14.38 -3.75 -2.84
C ARG A 62 -12.98 -3.31 -3.23
N SER A 63 -12.31 -4.15 -4.02
CA SER A 63 -11.00 -3.86 -4.62
C SER A 63 -10.95 -2.52 -5.37
N ARG A 64 -12.06 -2.10 -6.01
CA ARG A 64 -12.13 -0.79 -6.69
C ARG A 64 -11.93 0.37 -5.72
N ALA A 65 -12.62 0.34 -4.57
CA ALA A 65 -12.51 1.38 -3.55
C ALA A 65 -11.14 1.35 -2.89
N HIS A 66 -10.60 0.15 -2.64
CA HIS A 66 -9.25 0.01 -2.11
C HIS A 66 -8.19 0.63 -3.04
N LEU A 67 -8.25 0.33 -4.34
CA LEU A 67 -7.34 0.93 -5.33
C LEU A 67 -7.51 2.45 -5.42
N ALA A 68 -8.73 2.97 -5.32
CA ALA A 68 -8.96 4.42 -5.29
C ALA A 68 -8.31 5.08 -4.07
N GLU A 69 -8.39 4.47 -2.88
CA GLU A 69 -7.71 4.97 -1.69
C GLU A 69 -6.18 4.91 -1.83
N MET A 70 -5.65 3.84 -2.43
CA MET A 70 -4.22 3.74 -2.75
C MET A 70 -3.79 4.85 -3.70
N ILE A 71 -4.58 5.16 -4.73
CA ILE A 71 -4.31 6.28 -5.64
C ILE A 71 -4.36 7.62 -4.91
N GLY A 72 -5.31 7.81 -4.00
CA GLY A 72 -5.39 9.02 -3.19
C GLY A 72 -4.19 9.21 -2.26
N LEU A 73 -3.51 8.14 -1.85
CA LEU A 73 -2.32 8.21 -0.98
C LEU A 73 -1.01 8.29 -1.78
N LEU A 74 -0.86 7.42 -2.79
CA LEU A 74 0.41 7.17 -3.48
C LEU A 74 0.47 7.82 -4.88
N GLY A 75 -0.63 8.43 -5.34
CA GLY A 75 -0.80 8.83 -6.73
C GLY A 75 -1.07 7.65 -7.66
N SER A 76 -1.13 7.92 -8.97
CA SER A 76 -1.40 6.90 -9.98
C SER A 76 -0.35 5.78 -9.98
N PRO A 77 -0.77 4.51 -10.17
CA PRO A 77 0.16 3.39 -10.26
C PRO A 77 1.07 3.51 -11.50
N PRO A 78 2.33 3.06 -11.42
CA PRO A 78 3.24 3.05 -12.56
C PRO A 78 2.71 2.18 -13.72
N PRO A 79 2.85 2.60 -14.99
CA PRO A 79 2.37 1.81 -16.14
C PRO A 79 2.99 0.40 -16.20
N ASN A 80 4.26 0.28 -15.82
CA ASN A 80 4.95 -1.02 -15.77
C ASN A 80 4.32 -2.00 -14.79
N LEU A 81 3.72 -1.51 -13.70
CA LEU A 81 3.00 -2.33 -12.73
C LEU A 81 1.67 -2.79 -13.34
N LEU A 82 0.91 -1.87 -13.94
CA LEU A 82 -0.37 -2.19 -14.59
C LEU A 82 -0.21 -3.20 -15.72
N ALA A 83 0.86 -3.10 -16.51
CA ALA A 83 1.16 -4.03 -17.60
C ALA A 83 1.35 -5.49 -17.14
N GLN A 84 1.69 -5.71 -15.88
CA GLN A 84 1.88 -7.05 -15.30
C GLN A 84 0.58 -7.62 -14.70
N GLY A 85 -0.41 -6.78 -14.40
CA GLY A 85 -1.61 -7.18 -13.68
C GLY A 85 -2.65 -7.83 -14.57
N ARG A 86 -3.01 -9.08 -14.29
CA ARG A 86 -4.07 -9.80 -15.02
C ARG A 86 -5.44 -9.13 -14.86
N LEU A 87 -5.69 -8.49 -13.72
CA LEU A 87 -6.91 -7.73 -13.46
C LEU A 87 -6.77 -6.23 -13.71
N ALA A 88 -5.65 -5.74 -14.25
CA ALA A 88 -5.45 -4.30 -14.46
C ALA A 88 -6.54 -3.68 -15.35
N SER A 89 -6.91 -4.35 -16.44
CA SER A 89 -7.96 -3.89 -17.37
C SER A 89 -9.36 -3.80 -16.78
N LYS A 90 -9.60 -4.43 -15.61
CA LYS A 90 -10.86 -4.32 -14.86
C LYS A 90 -11.00 -2.97 -14.16
N PHE A 91 -9.87 -2.36 -13.78
CA PHE A 91 -9.84 -1.15 -12.96
C PHE A 91 -9.26 0.05 -13.69
N PHE A 92 -8.43 -0.16 -14.72
CA PHE A 92 -7.70 0.88 -15.43
C PHE A 92 -7.92 0.80 -16.95
N SER A 93 -7.83 1.94 -17.62
CA SER A 93 -7.77 2.02 -19.09
C SER A 93 -6.40 1.62 -19.61
N GLU A 94 -6.28 1.47 -20.94
CA GLU A 94 -4.99 1.22 -21.60
C GLU A 94 -3.99 2.38 -21.39
N GLU A 95 -4.51 3.60 -21.21
CA GLU A 95 -3.71 4.80 -20.87
C GLU A 95 -3.34 4.89 -19.38
N GLY A 96 -3.78 3.93 -18.55
CA GLY A 96 -3.51 3.90 -17.12
C GLY A 96 -4.46 4.76 -16.27
N GLU A 97 -5.55 5.25 -16.86
CA GLU A 97 -6.56 6.02 -16.12
C GLU A 97 -7.45 5.08 -15.30
N PHE A 98 -7.75 5.44 -14.06
CA PHE A 98 -8.65 4.66 -13.22
C PHE A 98 -10.10 4.73 -13.73
N ARG A 99 -10.70 3.58 -14.06
CA ARG A 99 -12.04 3.44 -14.66
C ARG A 99 -12.87 2.34 -14.00
N ALA A 100 -12.82 2.25 -12.67
CA ALA A 100 -13.57 1.24 -11.92
C ALA A 100 -15.00 1.68 -11.51
N GLY A 101 -15.52 2.75 -12.10
CA GLY A 101 -16.89 3.23 -11.84
C GLY A 101 -17.11 3.82 -10.44
N ILE A 102 -16.06 4.32 -9.79
CA ILE A 102 -16.17 5.20 -8.61
C ILE A 102 -15.33 6.46 -8.83
N PRO A 103 -15.71 7.59 -8.23
CA PRO A 103 -14.87 8.78 -8.24
C PRO A 103 -13.60 8.53 -7.43
N LEU A 104 -12.47 9.05 -7.93
CA LEU A 104 -11.28 9.23 -7.10
C LEU A 104 -11.56 10.37 -6.11
N GLN A 105 -11.17 10.16 -4.86
CA GLN A 105 -11.14 11.23 -3.88
C GLN A 105 -9.93 12.13 -4.12
N ASP A 106 -9.97 13.34 -3.59
CA ASP A 106 -8.81 14.24 -3.65
C ASP A 106 -7.60 13.57 -2.99
N PRO A 107 -6.39 13.68 -3.59
CA PRO A 107 -5.20 13.10 -2.99
C PRO A 107 -4.95 13.68 -1.60
N VAL A 108 -4.83 12.81 -0.59
CA VAL A 108 -4.47 13.18 0.77
C VAL A 108 -3.16 12.49 1.10
N PRO A 109 -2.03 13.21 1.10
CA PRO A 109 -0.71 12.65 1.32
C PRO A 109 -0.58 12.13 2.76
N LEU A 110 0.37 11.23 2.98
CA LEU A 110 0.57 10.55 4.26
C LEU A 110 0.78 11.55 5.41
N GLU A 111 1.46 12.64 5.13
CA GLU A 111 1.76 13.75 6.03
C GLU A 111 0.50 14.42 6.57
N GLU A 112 -0.54 14.55 5.76
CA GLU A 112 -1.80 15.17 6.19
C GLU A 112 -2.68 14.19 6.96
N ARG A 113 -2.55 12.88 6.70
CA ARG A 113 -3.26 11.83 7.43
C ARG A 113 -2.65 11.55 8.80
N GLU A 114 -1.35 11.75 8.95
CA GLU A 114 -0.64 11.56 10.21
C GLU A 114 -1.09 12.62 11.23
N THR A 115 -1.61 12.17 12.37
CA THR A 115 -2.19 13.05 13.39
C THR A 115 -1.62 12.85 14.78
N THR A 116 -0.93 11.75 15.01
CA THR A 116 -0.54 11.30 16.35
C THR A 116 0.74 11.95 16.87
N LEU A 117 1.72 12.18 15.99
CA LEU A 117 3.07 12.70 16.25
C LEU A 117 3.20 14.18 15.87
N LYS A 118 2.10 14.92 15.73
CA LYS A 118 2.09 16.35 15.34
C LYS A 118 2.96 17.23 16.23
N GLU A 119 3.12 16.88 17.50
CA GLU A 119 3.95 17.63 18.46
C GLU A 119 5.43 17.20 18.46
N GLN A 120 5.76 16.03 17.88
CA GLN A 120 7.11 15.49 17.78
C GLN A 120 7.59 15.44 16.32
N GLN A 121 7.89 16.61 15.75
CA GLN A 121 8.19 16.75 14.33
C GLN A 121 9.34 15.84 13.83
N GLU A 122 10.41 15.68 14.60
CA GLU A 122 11.53 14.80 14.22
C GLU A 122 11.10 13.33 14.14
N ASP A 123 10.30 12.89 15.11
CA ASP A 123 9.80 11.53 15.19
C ASP A 123 8.77 11.25 14.10
N ARG A 124 7.87 12.21 13.87
CA ARG A 124 6.94 12.20 12.75
C ARG A 124 7.64 12.03 11.41
N GLU A 125 8.72 12.78 11.16
CA GLU A 125 9.49 12.67 9.91
C GLU A 125 10.12 11.28 9.72
N LYS A 126 10.68 10.70 10.80
CA LYS A 126 11.23 9.35 10.79
C LYS A 126 10.16 8.30 10.54
N PHE A 127 9.00 8.40 11.19
CA PHE A 127 7.87 7.50 10.98
C PHE A 127 7.36 7.55 9.53
N LEU A 128 7.15 8.75 8.99
CA LEU A 128 6.74 8.94 7.59
C LEU A 128 7.80 8.40 6.60
N CYS A 129 9.09 8.53 6.92
CA CYS A 129 10.18 7.95 6.14
C CYS A 129 10.10 6.42 6.12
N LEU A 130 9.90 5.80 7.29
CA LEU A 130 9.70 4.36 7.44
C LEU A 130 8.48 3.89 6.62
N MET A 131 7.34 4.58 6.74
CA MET A 131 6.12 4.27 6.00
C MET A 131 6.32 4.30 4.47
N ARG A 132 7.01 5.32 3.93
CA ARG A 132 7.31 5.39 2.49
C ARG A 132 8.22 4.26 1.99
N LYS A 133 9.02 3.63 2.88
CA LYS A 133 9.83 2.46 2.52
C LYS A 133 9.00 1.18 2.42
N MET A 134 7.86 1.10 3.10
CA MET A 134 6.99 -0.09 3.15
C MET A 134 5.80 0.00 2.19
N VAL A 135 5.14 1.16 2.13
CA VAL A 135 3.90 1.36 1.38
C VAL A 135 4.21 1.97 0.01
N GLN A 136 4.50 1.11 -0.95
CA GLN A 136 4.80 1.49 -2.34
C GLN A 136 4.09 0.59 -3.34
N TRP A 137 3.71 1.17 -4.48
CA TRP A 137 3.09 0.48 -5.61
C TRP A 137 3.92 -0.71 -6.09
N GLU A 138 5.21 -0.48 -6.39
CA GLU A 138 6.10 -1.49 -6.93
C GLU A 138 6.70 -2.34 -5.81
N PRO A 139 6.48 -3.68 -5.81
CA PRO A 139 6.97 -4.53 -4.73
C PRO A 139 8.50 -4.50 -4.59
N GLY A 140 9.22 -4.41 -5.71
CA GLY A 140 10.68 -4.33 -5.73
C GLY A 140 11.28 -3.03 -5.21
N LYS A 141 10.48 -1.98 -4.97
CA LYS A 141 10.95 -0.74 -4.34
C LYS A 141 10.77 -0.76 -2.81
N ARG A 142 10.03 -1.72 -2.27
CA ARG A 142 9.84 -1.87 -0.82
C ARG A 142 11.12 -2.38 -0.17
N SER A 143 11.48 -1.81 0.98
CA SER A 143 12.62 -2.29 1.75
C SER A 143 12.38 -3.70 2.28
N SER A 144 13.43 -4.51 2.35
CA SER A 144 13.38 -5.81 3.02
C SER A 144 13.26 -5.65 4.55
N ALA A 145 12.75 -6.69 5.23
CA ALA A 145 12.69 -6.71 6.70
C ALA A 145 14.08 -6.48 7.35
N LYS A 146 15.15 -6.99 6.71
CA LYS A 146 16.52 -6.80 7.16
C LYS A 146 16.98 -5.34 7.06
N GLU A 147 16.49 -4.58 6.09
CA GLU A 147 16.81 -3.15 5.97
C GLU A 147 15.95 -2.32 6.94
N LEU A 148 14.68 -2.68 7.11
CA LEU A 148 13.75 -1.99 8.00
C LEU A 148 14.17 -2.07 9.48
N VAL A 149 14.74 -3.18 9.93
CA VAL A 149 15.24 -3.29 11.32
C VAL A 149 16.40 -2.32 11.61
N GLN A 150 17.07 -1.81 10.56
CA GLN A 150 18.14 -0.82 10.68
C GLN A 150 17.63 0.62 10.50
N ASP A 151 16.33 0.80 10.24
CA ASP A 151 15.71 2.10 10.05
C ASP A 151 15.83 2.95 11.32
N GLU A 152 16.00 4.26 11.14
CA GLU A 152 16.16 5.21 12.24
C GLU A 152 14.97 5.22 13.19
N TRP A 153 13.74 5.09 12.66
CA TRP A 153 12.54 5.04 13.48
C TRP A 153 12.54 3.84 14.41
N ILE A 154 12.80 2.66 13.84
CA ILE A 154 12.83 1.39 14.58
C ILE A 154 13.94 1.42 15.62
N ARG A 155 15.15 1.85 15.24
CA ARG A 155 16.30 1.91 16.16
C ARG A 155 16.13 2.93 17.29
N ALA A 156 15.34 3.98 17.08
CA ALA A 156 15.03 4.95 18.12
C ALA A 156 14.00 4.44 19.15
N HIS A 157 13.20 3.42 18.79
CA HIS A 157 12.06 2.94 19.57
C HIS A 157 12.10 1.43 19.89
N SER A 158 13.24 0.76 19.65
CA SER A 158 13.48 -0.67 19.92
C SER A 158 14.14 -0.94 21.27
#